data_AF-A0A0L0QUS9-F1
#
_entry.id   AF-A0A0L0QUS9-F1
#
_cell.length_a   1.000
_cell.length_b   1.000
_cell.length_c   1.000
_cell.angle_alpha   90.00
_cell.angle_beta   90.00
_cell.angle_gamma   90.00
#
_symmetry.space_group_name_H-M   'P 1'
#
loop_
_entity.id
_entity.type
_entity.pdbx_description
1 polymer ?
#
loop_
_entity_poly.entity_id
_entity_poly.type
_entity_poly.pdbx_seq_one_letter_code
_entity_poly.pdbx_strand_id
1 'polypeptide(L)'
;MPNNPQKYDLDNIDDEKKFTIWVRSLKSIKSINLHSLILEHDRVEKKREENKKYSYIEELPFSLQLEEKQKVNYEDIPKQTILNLHVSPSKRKLAYTFINRLLRGAELLGGQIYIGHKEDYYTELQLPHVSWRILLIEQKIRGNTEGIMQPIYRKKHSGILRLELINLENKNKLIYTDESESLVNQLEAIFLDLRKEYLPIRDKKREERRKNEVEQELIRARNETEELAKEQEKLKAKIDEKRNILKEEVFEHIEYLERIKIVEKYLQDIQSITCDDKENKEIIQNYVEKVQRLYNLNKFTEIIDLWNSKFD
;
A
#
# COMPACT_ATOMS: atom_id res chain seq x y z
N MET A 1 15.66 18.04 -14.28
CA MET A 1 16.02 19.08 -13.28
C MET A 1 17.51 19.00 -13.06
N PRO A 2 18.25 20.11 -13.05
CA PRO A 2 19.70 20.05 -12.83
C PRO A 2 19.97 19.53 -11.43
N ASN A 3 20.93 18.60 -11.30
CA ASN A 3 21.40 18.08 -10.02
C ASN A 3 21.84 19.25 -9.14
N ASN A 4 21.06 19.55 -8.11
CA ASN A 4 21.45 20.55 -7.12
C ASN A 4 22.58 19.95 -6.28
N PRO A 5 23.82 20.47 -6.34
CA PRO A 5 24.98 19.86 -5.68
C PRO A 5 24.86 19.86 -4.14
N GLN A 6 23.87 20.57 -3.59
CA GLN A 6 23.56 20.62 -2.16
C GLN A 6 22.52 19.58 -1.71
N LYS A 7 21.93 18.80 -2.64
CA LYS A 7 20.94 17.78 -2.31
C LYS A 7 21.64 16.56 -1.68
N TYR A 8 21.14 16.11 -0.54
CA TYR A 8 21.59 14.87 0.09
C TYR A 8 20.84 13.70 -0.50
N ASP A 9 21.56 12.59 -0.67
CA ASP A 9 20.95 11.32 -1.02
C ASP A 9 20.52 10.60 0.27
N LEU A 10 19.20 10.45 0.45
CA LEU A 10 18.59 9.76 1.59
C LEU A 10 19.09 8.33 1.77
N ASP A 11 19.57 7.67 0.71
CA ASP A 11 20.14 6.32 0.82
C ASP A 11 21.48 6.32 1.57
N ASN A 12 22.18 7.45 1.65
CA ASN A 12 23.39 7.61 2.43
C ASN A 12 23.13 8.08 3.87
N ILE A 13 21.88 8.15 4.33
CA ILE A 13 21.55 8.65 5.68
C ILE A 13 22.11 7.76 6.80
N ASP A 14 22.49 6.52 6.51
CA ASP A 14 23.13 5.62 7.45
C ASP A 14 24.58 6.02 7.79
N ASP A 15 25.28 6.73 6.89
CA ASP A 15 26.63 7.24 7.13
C ASP A 15 26.58 8.55 7.93
N GLU A 16 26.79 8.44 9.25
CA GLU A 16 26.78 9.59 10.15
C GLU A 16 27.80 10.66 9.76
N LYS A 17 29.02 10.27 9.34
CA LYS A 17 30.08 11.23 9.01
C LYS A 17 29.72 12.04 7.79
N LYS A 18 29.24 11.39 6.73
CA LYS A 18 28.77 12.08 5.51
C LYS A 18 27.58 12.98 5.81
N PHE A 19 26.64 12.50 6.62
CA PHE A 19 25.48 13.28 7.00
C PHE A 19 25.87 14.53 7.79
N THR A 20 26.74 14.42 8.80
CA THR A 20 27.22 15.57 9.58
C THR A 20 27.95 16.60 8.70
N ILE A 21 28.80 16.16 7.76
CA ILE A 21 29.48 17.05 6.81
C ILE A 21 28.46 17.80 5.96
N TRP A 22 27.45 17.10 5.45
CA TRP A 22 26.38 17.71 4.66
C TRP A 22 25.56 18.71 5.50
N VAL A 23 25.16 18.36 6.72
CA VAL A 23 24.40 19.25 7.61
C VAL A 23 25.18 20.54 7.90
N ARG A 24 26.50 20.45 8.10
CA ARG A 24 27.35 21.64 8.29
C ARG A 24 27.34 22.57 7.08
N SER A 25 27.20 22.02 5.87
CA SER A 25 27.09 22.83 4.64
C SER A 25 25.79 23.66 4.58
N LEU A 26 24.72 23.25 5.28
CA LEU A 26 23.43 23.96 5.31
C LEU A 26 23.51 25.34 5.97
N LYS A 27 24.48 25.57 6.86
CA LYS A 27 24.72 26.88 7.50
C LYS A 27 25.00 27.99 6.47
N SER A 28 25.49 27.63 5.28
CA SER A 28 25.82 28.56 4.19
C SER A 28 24.63 28.92 3.28
N ILE A 29 23.47 28.28 3.46
CA ILE A 29 22.31 28.49 2.59
C ILE A 29 21.77 29.92 2.76
N LYS A 30 21.87 30.72 1.69
CA LYS A 30 21.29 32.06 1.64
C LYS A 30 19.78 31.95 1.77
N SER A 31 19.22 32.65 2.77
CA SER A 31 17.78 32.89 2.86
C SER A 31 17.32 33.64 1.61
N ILE A 32 16.23 33.19 0.98
CA ILE A 32 15.58 33.92 -0.11
C ILE A 32 15.10 35.28 0.41
N ASN A 33 14.83 36.24 -0.47
CA ASN A 33 14.36 37.58 -0.11
C ASN A 33 13.02 37.51 0.66
N LEU A 34 13.09 37.58 2.00
CA LEU A 34 11.99 37.30 2.93
C LEU A 34 11.04 38.48 3.16
N HIS A 35 11.26 39.62 2.50
CA HIS A 35 10.59 40.87 2.84
C HIS A 35 9.08 40.84 2.54
N SER A 36 8.65 40.25 1.42
CA SER A 36 7.24 40.13 1.05
C SER A 36 6.46 39.20 2.00
N LEU A 37 7.03 38.03 2.33
CA LEU A 37 6.41 37.04 3.21
C LEU A 37 6.27 37.54 4.67
N ILE A 38 7.24 38.32 5.15
CA ILE A 38 7.15 38.95 6.47
C ILE A 38 6.00 39.96 6.51
N LEU A 39 5.85 40.78 5.46
CA LEU A 39 4.78 41.78 5.38
C LEU A 39 3.39 41.13 5.26
N GLU A 40 3.27 40.04 4.50
CA GLU A 40 2.03 39.28 4.38
C GLU A 40 1.62 38.63 5.72
N HIS A 41 2.55 37.99 6.42
CA HIS A 41 2.26 37.46 7.76
C HIS A 41 1.89 38.55 8.75
N ASP A 42 2.57 39.70 8.73
CA ASP A 42 2.23 40.82 9.60
C ASP A 42 0.80 41.32 9.37
N ARG A 43 0.35 41.33 8.11
CA ARG A 43 -1.03 41.66 7.76
C ARG A 43 -2.00 40.61 8.29
N VAL A 44 -1.70 39.32 8.15
CA VAL A 44 -2.59 38.24 8.61
C VAL A 44 -2.66 38.13 10.12
N GLU A 45 -1.55 38.26 10.84
CA GLU A 45 -1.56 38.26 12.31
C GLU A 45 -2.34 39.46 12.85
N LYS A 46 -2.22 40.66 12.26
CA LYS A 46 -3.06 41.80 12.64
C LYS A 46 -4.55 41.51 12.45
N LYS A 47 -4.94 40.94 11.31
CA LYS A 47 -6.34 40.52 11.08
C LYS A 47 -6.81 39.46 12.10
N ARG A 48 -5.95 38.50 12.44
CA ARG A 48 -6.26 37.48 13.48
C ARG A 48 -6.41 38.12 14.86
N GLU A 49 -5.56 39.06 15.22
CA GLU A 49 -5.66 39.81 16.48
C GLU A 49 -6.94 40.65 16.52
N GLU A 50 -7.30 41.31 15.42
CA GLU A 50 -8.55 42.06 15.28
C GLU A 50 -9.77 41.14 15.39
N ASN A 51 -9.80 40.01 14.67
CA ASN A 51 -10.89 39.04 14.77
C ASN A 51 -11.00 38.43 16.17
N LYS A 52 -9.88 38.18 16.85
CA LYS A 52 -9.87 37.72 18.26
C LYS A 52 -10.46 38.73 19.23
N LYS A 53 -10.41 40.04 18.95
CA LYS A 53 -11.07 41.04 19.81
C LYS A 53 -12.59 40.82 19.86
N TYR A 54 -13.16 40.18 18.83
CA TYR A 54 -14.59 39.90 18.72
C TYR A 54 -14.97 38.50 19.21
N SER A 55 -14.02 37.70 19.72
CA SER A 55 -14.33 36.34 20.19
C SER A 55 -15.29 36.31 21.38
N TYR A 56 -15.36 37.38 22.19
CA TYR A 56 -16.31 37.50 23.30
C TYR A 56 -17.77 37.47 22.84
N ILE A 57 -18.04 37.81 21.57
CA ILE A 57 -19.40 37.81 21.01
C ILE A 57 -19.95 36.38 20.98
N GLU A 58 -19.08 35.37 20.90
CA GLU A 58 -19.48 33.96 20.95
C GLU A 58 -19.94 33.49 22.32
N GLU A 59 -19.58 34.22 23.38
CA GLU A 59 -19.94 33.92 24.77
C GLU A 59 -21.23 34.64 25.22
N LEU A 60 -21.80 35.52 24.37
CA LEU A 60 -23.03 36.26 24.66
C LEU A 60 -24.29 35.40 24.46
N PRO A 61 -25.39 35.70 25.19
CA PRO A 61 -26.71 35.13 24.91
C PRO A 61 -27.14 35.34 23.46
N PHE A 62 -27.82 34.36 22.88
CA PHE A 62 -28.13 34.28 21.44
C PHE A 62 -28.72 35.56 20.83
N SER A 63 -29.61 36.25 21.56
CA SER A 63 -30.22 37.51 21.10
C SER A 63 -29.19 38.63 20.92
N LEU A 64 -28.27 38.80 21.86
CA LEU A 64 -27.20 39.79 21.82
C LEU A 64 -26.09 39.38 20.84
N GLN A 65 -25.81 38.08 20.76
CA GLN A 65 -24.85 37.53 19.81
C GLN A 65 -25.24 37.84 18.35
N LEU A 66 -26.53 37.70 18.00
CA LEU A 66 -27.03 37.99 16.65
C LEU A 66 -26.85 39.48 16.30
N GLU A 67 -27.19 40.36 17.24
CA GLU A 67 -27.11 41.81 17.07
C GLU A 67 -25.66 42.28 16.93
N GLU A 68 -24.75 41.79 17.78
CA GLU A 68 -23.34 42.16 17.76
C GLU A 68 -22.61 41.58 16.54
N LYS A 69 -22.95 40.35 16.10
CA LYS A 69 -22.37 39.77 14.86
C LYS A 69 -22.70 40.57 13.60
N GLN A 70 -23.83 41.26 13.56
CA GLN A 70 -24.21 42.13 12.43
C GLN A 70 -23.43 43.45 12.40
N LYS A 71 -22.90 43.90 13.56
CA LYS A 71 -22.13 45.14 13.69
C LYS A 71 -20.62 44.93 13.45
N VAL A 72 -20.15 43.68 13.54
CA VAL A 72 -18.74 43.34 13.34
C VAL A 72 -18.47 43.01 11.88
N ASN A 73 -17.52 43.72 11.28
CA ASN A 73 -17.01 43.39 9.97
C ASN A 73 -15.89 42.35 10.12
N TYR A 74 -16.25 41.07 10.03
CA TYR A 74 -15.25 40.00 9.96
C TYR A 74 -14.54 40.12 8.62
N GLU A 75 -13.31 40.63 8.64
CA GLU A 75 -12.50 40.59 7.43
C GLU A 75 -12.13 39.13 7.12
N ASP A 76 -12.36 38.72 5.88
CA ASP A 76 -11.90 37.43 5.37
C ASP A 76 -10.40 37.30 5.62
N ILE A 77 -10.05 36.31 6.46
CA ILE A 77 -8.67 35.91 6.64
C ILE A 77 -8.24 35.34 5.29
N PRO A 78 -7.22 35.90 4.63
CA PRO A 78 -6.79 35.36 3.34
C PRO A 78 -6.47 33.88 3.51
N LYS A 79 -6.93 33.05 2.57
CA LYS A 79 -6.64 31.60 2.47
C LYS A 79 -5.16 31.30 2.18
N GLN A 80 -4.25 32.19 2.58
CA GLN A 80 -2.83 31.99 2.39
C GLN A 80 -2.29 31.14 3.54
N THR A 81 -1.65 30.06 3.12
CA THR A 81 -1.00 29.06 3.93
C THR A 81 0.25 29.65 4.56
N ILE A 82 0.08 30.22 5.75
CA ILE A 82 1.17 30.86 6.49
C ILE A 82 1.73 29.86 7.51
N LEU A 83 3.06 29.83 7.60
CA LEU A 83 3.81 29.04 8.58
C LEU A 83 3.26 29.25 9.99
N ASN A 84 3.18 28.18 10.80
CA ASN A 84 2.64 28.28 12.16
C ASN A 84 3.66 28.90 13.12
N LEU A 85 3.75 30.23 13.09
CA LEU A 85 4.68 31.06 13.87
C LEU A 85 3.90 31.89 14.89
N HIS A 86 4.24 31.76 16.16
CA HIS A 86 3.64 32.52 17.26
C HIS A 86 4.68 33.39 17.95
N VAL A 87 5.13 34.44 17.26
CA VAL A 87 6.25 35.28 17.69
C VAL A 87 5.88 36.77 17.65
N SER A 88 6.41 37.54 18.59
CA SER A 88 6.21 39.00 18.65
C SER A 88 6.82 39.69 17.43
N PRO A 89 6.30 40.89 17.06
CA PRO A 89 6.80 41.65 15.91
C PRO A 89 8.32 41.85 15.87
N SER A 90 8.96 42.01 17.03
CA SER A 90 10.41 42.23 17.14
C SER A 90 11.23 41.01 16.74
N LYS A 91 10.71 39.79 16.88
CA LYS A 91 11.41 38.53 16.58
C LYS A 91 10.98 37.86 15.27
N ARG A 92 9.94 38.38 14.60
CA ARG A 92 9.41 37.82 13.33
C ARG A 92 10.47 37.60 12.27
N LYS A 93 11.32 38.59 11.97
CA LYS A 93 12.36 38.45 10.92
C LYS A 93 13.34 37.31 11.21
N LEU A 94 13.73 37.14 12.47
CA LEU A 94 14.63 36.06 12.89
C LEU A 94 13.95 34.70 12.78
N ALA A 95 12.72 34.59 13.28
CA ALA A 95 11.88 33.40 13.16
C ALA A 95 11.71 32.94 11.70
N TYR A 96 11.40 33.88 10.80
CA TYR A 96 11.29 33.62 9.36
C TYR A 96 12.58 33.15 8.72
N THR A 97 13.69 33.79 9.06
CA THR A 97 15.00 33.44 8.52
C THR A 97 15.39 32.03 8.95
N PHE A 98 15.15 31.69 10.21
CA PHE A 98 15.41 30.37 10.75
C PHE A 98 14.54 29.29 10.09
N ILE A 99 13.22 29.49 10.06
CA ILE A 99 12.29 28.50 9.50
C ILE A 99 12.54 28.28 8.02
N ASN A 100 12.83 29.33 7.25
CA ASN A 100 13.19 29.17 5.84
C ASN A 100 14.45 28.30 5.65
N ARG A 101 15.47 28.47 6.51
CA ARG A 101 16.67 27.62 6.48
C ARG A 101 16.37 26.18 6.87
N LEU A 102 15.57 25.97 7.91
CA LEU A 102 15.15 24.64 8.36
C LEU A 102 14.39 23.89 7.25
N LEU A 103 13.38 24.55 6.67
CA LEU A 103 12.57 24.02 5.59
C LEU A 103 13.41 23.70 4.35
N ARG A 104 14.24 24.64 3.91
CA ARG A 104 15.12 24.40 2.76
C ARG A 104 16.12 23.28 3.00
N GLY A 105 16.64 23.14 4.23
CA GLY A 105 17.47 22.01 4.61
C GLY A 105 16.71 20.68 4.51
N ALA A 106 15.44 20.65 4.91
CA ALA A 106 14.59 19.48 4.78
C ALA A 106 14.27 19.11 3.32
N GLU A 107 14.02 20.09 2.46
CA GLU A 107 13.84 19.85 1.02
C GLU A 107 15.11 19.30 0.38
N LEU A 108 16.28 19.83 0.76
CA LEU A 108 17.58 19.34 0.29
C LEU A 108 17.89 17.94 0.81
N LEU A 109 17.35 17.57 1.98
CA LEU A 109 17.39 16.19 2.46
C LEU A 109 16.52 15.26 1.61
N GLY A 110 15.59 15.79 0.80
CA GLY A 110 14.62 15.01 0.03
C GLY A 110 13.25 14.89 0.70
N GLY A 111 12.98 15.72 1.70
CA GLY A 111 11.66 15.85 2.31
C GLY A 111 10.71 16.74 1.53
N GLN A 112 9.43 16.58 1.80
CA GLN A 112 8.33 17.40 1.30
C GLN A 112 7.82 18.29 2.44
N ILE A 113 7.41 19.52 2.12
CA ILE A 113 6.85 20.45 3.08
C ILE A 113 5.41 20.70 2.73
N TYR A 114 4.54 20.53 3.71
CA TYR A 114 3.13 20.86 3.60
C TYR A 114 2.82 22.01 4.55
N ILE A 115 2.06 22.97 4.04
CA ILE A 115 1.54 24.07 4.84
C ILE A 115 0.02 23.98 4.73
N GLY A 116 -0.69 24.04 5.86
CA GLY A 116 -2.15 24.25 5.95
C GLY A 116 -3.04 23.12 5.42
N HIS A 117 -3.06 21.99 6.14
CA HIS A 117 -4.02 20.92 5.89
C HIS A 117 -5.46 21.31 6.31
N LYS A 118 -6.45 20.61 5.73
CA LYS A 118 -7.90 20.89 5.70
C LYS A 118 -8.65 21.20 7.02
N GLU A 119 -8.03 21.03 8.20
CA GLU A 119 -8.72 21.24 9.49
C GLU A 119 -7.87 22.03 10.50
N ASP A 120 -6.55 21.82 10.55
CA ASP A 120 -5.62 22.58 11.40
C ASP A 120 -4.51 23.22 10.55
N TYR A 121 -4.40 24.55 10.61
CA TYR A 121 -3.34 25.30 9.92
C TYR A 121 -1.97 25.08 10.59
N TYR A 122 -1.26 24.00 10.25
CA TYR A 122 0.13 23.76 10.67
C TYR A 122 1.11 23.52 9.51
N THR A 123 2.40 23.63 9.83
CA THR A 123 3.51 23.33 8.94
C THR A 123 4.00 21.93 9.24
N GLU A 124 4.04 21.08 8.22
CA GLU A 124 4.48 19.69 8.31
C GLU A 124 5.71 19.47 7.43
N LEU A 125 6.72 18.82 8.00
CA LEU A 125 7.89 18.33 7.33
C LEU A 125 7.73 16.81 7.18
N GLN A 126 7.65 16.35 5.94
CA GLN A 126 7.49 14.95 5.62
C GLN A 126 8.78 14.39 5.01
N LEU A 127 9.34 13.36 5.64
CA LEU A 127 10.33 12.49 5.03
C LEU A 127 9.65 11.15 4.68
N PRO A 128 10.25 10.32 3.82
CA PRO A 128 9.70 9.00 3.54
C PRO A 128 9.50 8.24 4.85
N HIS A 129 8.28 7.81 5.18
CA HIS A 129 7.91 7.07 6.39
C HIS A 129 7.68 7.88 7.69
N VAL A 130 8.03 9.17 7.75
CA VAL A 130 7.92 9.97 8.99
C VAL A 130 7.51 11.40 8.69
N SER A 131 6.60 11.94 9.50
CA SER A 131 6.18 13.35 9.44
C SER A 131 6.41 14.05 10.78
N TRP A 132 6.83 15.31 10.74
CA TRP A 132 6.93 16.19 11.90
C TRP A 132 6.11 17.45 11.72
N ARG A 133 5.30 17.79 12.72
CA ARG A 133 4.67 19.10 12.86
C ARG A 133 5.67 20.08 13.45
N ILE A 134 5.85 21.21 12.77
CA ILE A 134 6.73 22.31 13.17
C ILE A 134 5.92 23.40 13.85
N LEU A 135 6.39 23.85 15.00
CA LEU A 135 5.80 24.95 15.75
C LEU A 135 6.91 25.86 16.30
N LEU A 136 6.87 27.14 15.98
CA LEU A 136 7.83 28.12 16.51
C LEU A 136 7.09 29.16 17.34
N ILE A 137 7.36 29.17 18.64
CA ILE A 137 6.68 30.03 19.62
C ILE A 137 7.70 30.90 20.32
N GLU A 138 7.35 32.16 20.60
CA GLU A 138 8.10 32.95 21.56
C GLU A 138 7.59 32.67 22.98
N GLN A 139 8.49 32.28 23.88
CA GLN A 139 8.15 32.01 25.26
C GLN A 139 7.58 33.26 25.94
N LYS A 140 6.53 33.07 26.74
CA LYS A 140 5.90 34.14 27.52
C LYS A 140 6.24 33.96 29.00
N ILE A 141 6.94 34.94 29.59
CA ILE A 141 7.35 34.94 30.99
C ILE A 141 6.47 35.93 31.77
N ARG A 142 6.28 35.69 33.08
CA ARG A 142 5.66 36.70 33.96
C ARG A 142 6.63 37.87 34.13
N GLY A 143 6.14 39.10 34.03
CA GLY A 143 6.99 40.25 34.35
C GLY A 143 7.42 40.19 35.82
N ASN A 144 8.72 40.36 36.10
CA ASN A 144 9.18 40.60 37.46
C ASN A 144 8.67 41.96 37.91
N THR A 145 7.59 41.96 38.68
CA THR A 145 7.18 43.10 39.50
C THR A 145 7.13 42.59 40.93
N GLU A 146 8.25 42.69 41.63
CA GLU A 146 8.28 42.50 43.07
C GLU A 146 7.23 43.41 43.72
N GLY A 147 6.35 42.83 44.55
CA GLY A 147 5.39 43.57 45.37
C GLY A 147 4.04 43.96 44.73
N ILE A 148 3.76 43.62 43.46
CA ILE A 148 2.47 43.97 42.83
C ILE A 148 1.70 42.69 42.44
N MET A 149 0.53 42.47 43.05
CA MET A 149 -0.42 41.45 42.61
C MET A 149 -0.90 41.77 41.19
N GLN A 150 -0.41 41.01 40.20
CA GLN A 150 -0.93 41.06 38.84
C GLN A 150 -1.79 39.82 38.52
N PRO A 151 -2.83 39.98 37.69
CA PRO A 151 -3.62 38.84 37.23
C PRO A 151 -2.78 37.82 36.47
N ILE A 152 -3.07 36.53 36.67
CA ILE A 152 -2.33 35.38 36.11
C ILE A 152 -2.15 35.46 34.57
N TYR A 153 -3.04 36.16 33.87
CA TYR A 153 -3.06 36.28 32.41
C TYR A 153 -2.10 37.34 31.83
N ARG A 154 -1.47 38.21 32.64
CA ARG A 154 -0.48 39.19 32.14
C ARG A 154 0.92 38.54 31.99
N LYS A 155 1.09 37.72 30.95
CA LYS A 155 2.41 37.24 30.52
C LYS A 155 3.00 38.16 29.47
N LYS A 156 4.28 38.54 29.61
CA LYS A 156 5.03 39.33 28.62
C LYS A 156 5.86 38.40 27.72
N HIS A 157 6.08 38.81 26.48
CA HIS A 157 7.00 38.13 25.57
C HIS A 157 8.42 38.23 26.11
N SER A 158 9.10 37.10 26.25
CA SER A 158 10.46 37.02 26.81
C SER A 158 11.56 37.40 25.82
N GLY A 159 11.26 37.43 24.52
CA GLY A 159 12.27 37.49 23.48
C GLY A 159 12.90 36.14 23.12
N ILE A 160 12.59 35.07 23.87
CA ILE A 160 13.15 33.73 23.66
C ILE A 160 12.29 32.94 22.68
N LEU A 161 12.85 32.50 21.57
CA LEU A 161 12.24 31.61 20.60
C LEU A 161 12.38 30.15 21.02
N ARG A 162 11.29 29.39 20.91
CA ARG A 162 11.19 27.96 21.16
C ARG A 162 10.66 27.26 19.90
N LEU A 163 11.47 26.38 19.33
CA LEU A 163 11.07 25.46 18.28
C LEU A 163 10.58 24.15 18.92
N GLU A 164 9.43 23.67 18.47
CA GLU A 164 8.94 22.32 18.75
C GLU A 164 8.79 21.56 17.44
N LEU A 165 9.39 20.38 17.38
CA LEU A 165 9.19 19.39 16.31
C LEU A 165 8.46 18.21 16.92
N ILE A 166 7.21 18.02 16.51
CA ILE A 166 6.33 16.97 17.04
C ILE A 166 6.23 15.88 15.97
N ASN A 167 6.81 14.72 16.24
CA ASN A 167 6.72 13.57 15.35
C ASN A 167 5.29 13.02 15.36
N LEU A 168 4.65 12.92 14.20
CA LEU A 168 3.25 12.51 14.07
C LEU A 168 3.06 11.00 14.26
N GLU A 169 4.11 10.19 14.08
CA GLU A 169 4.04 8.74 14.18
C GLU A 169 4.08 8.27 15.64
N ASN A 170 4.94 8.87 16.47
CA ASN A 170 5.16 8.44 17.86
C ASN A 170 4.82 9.52 18.91
N LYS A 171 4.41 10.73 18.48
CA LYS A 171 4.10 11.89 19.34
C LYS A 171 5.28 12.41 20.17
N ASN A 172 6.51 11.97 19.87
CA ASN A 172 7.72 12.51 20.50
C ASN A 172 7.91 13.97 20.10
N LYS A 173 8.47 14.75 21.03
CA LYS A 173 8.69 16.18 20.85
C LYS A 173 10.16 16.52 21.05
N LEU A 174 10.78 17.08 20.02
CA LEU A 174 12.09 17.72 20.13
C LEU A 174 11.88 19.22 20.36
N ILE A 175 12.47 19.75 21.43
CA ILE A 175 12.30 21.15 21.85
C ILE A 175 13.66 21.84 21.84
N TYR A 176 13.75 22.96 21.14
CA TYR A 176 14.95 23.78 21.05
C TYR A 176 14.62 25.22 21.45
N THR A 177 15.52 25.89 22.15
CA THR A 177 15.32 27.28 22.62
C THR A 177 16.52 28.15 22.29
N ASP A 178 16.33 29.44 22.04
CA ASP A 178 17.42 30.38 21.76
C ASP A 178 18.05 31.03 23.01
N GLU A 179 17.83 30.45 24.21
CA GLU A 179 18.32 31.00 25.48
C GLU A 179 19.86 30.99 25.58
N SER A 180 20.48 29.86 25.24
CA SER A 180 21.93 29.65 25.35
C SER A 180 22.66 29.83 24.02
N GLU A 181 22.03 29.43 22.92
CA GLU A 181 22.61 29.47 21.58
C GLU A 181 21.51 29.81 20.56
N SER A 182 21.82 30.59 19.53
CA SER A 182 20.82 30.90 18.50
C SER A 182 20.29 29.64 17.80
N LEU A 183 18.99 29.58 17.51
CA LEU A 183 18.37 28.45 16.79
C LEU A 183 19.06 28.15 15.44
N VAL A 184 19.61 29.19 14.79
CA VAL A 184 20.37 29.04 13.54
C VAL A 184 21.65 28.21 13.73
N ASN A 185 22.35 28.37 14.86
CA ASN A 185 23.55 27.60 15.14
C ASN A 185 23.21 26.16 15.57
N GLN A 186 22.03 25.98 16.20
CA GLN A 186 21.49 24.67 16.58
C GLN A 186 20.96 23.85 15.39
N LEU A 187 20.91 24.40 14.17
CA LEU A 187 20.46 23.65 12.97
C LEU A 187 21.18 22.30 12.81
N GLU A 188 22.47 22.26 13.14
CA GLU A 188 23.23 21.01 13.06
C GLU A 188 22.69 19.95 14.03
N ALA A 189 22.47 20.31 15.29
CA ALA A 189 21.90 19.42 16.29
C ALA A 189 20.48 18.98 15.88
N ILE A 190 19.66 19.91 15.38
CA ILE A 190 18.28 19.63 14.95
C ILE A 190 18.25 18.53 13.88
N PHE A 191 19.06 18.64 12.82
CA PHE A 191 19.08 17.62 11.76
C PHE A 191 19.68 16.29 12.22
N LEU A 192 20.66 16.31 13.13
CA LEU A 192 21.20 15.08 13.72
C LEU A 192 20.17 14.34 14.58
N ASP A 193 19.37 15.05 15.36
CA ASP A 193 18.32 14.45 16.17
C ASP A 193 17.14 13.98 15.32
N LEU A 194 16.76 14.72 14.27
CA LEU A 194 15.79 14.25 13.26
C LEU A 194 16.26 12.95 12.60
N ARG A 195 17.54 12.82 12.28
CA ARG A 195 18.12 11.56 11.75
C ARG A 195 17.98 10.42 12.76
N LYS A 196 18.30 10.64 14.04
CA LYS A 196 18.17 9.61 15.08
C LYS A 196 16.73 9.14 15.25
N GLU A 197 15.74 10.04 15.16
CA GLU A 197 14.33 9.63 15.19
C GLU A 197 13.90 8.92 13.90
N TYR A 198 14.43 9.33 12.76
CA TYR A 198 14.06 8.82 11.44
C TYR A 198 14.48 7.36 11.22
N LEU A 199 15.73 7.02 11.55
CA LEU A 199 16.33 5.73 11.22
C LEU A 199 15.52 4.53 11.75
N PRO A 200 15.14 4.46 13.05
CA PRO A 200 14.37 3.34 13.57
C PRO A 200 13.00 3.18 12.90
N ILE A 201 12.32 4.29 12.59
CA ILE A 201 11.00 4.25 11.96
C ILE A 201 11.11 3.77 10.51
N ARG A 202 12.10 4.27 9.76
CA ARG A 202 12.41 3.81 8.40
C ARG A 202 12.68 2.31 8.39
N ASP A 203 13.53 1.83 9.29
CA ASP A 203 13.96 0.44 9.33
C ASP A 203 12.80 -0.50 9.66
N LYS A 204 11.97 -0.10 10.64
CA LYS A 204 10.74 -0.83 10.97
C LYS A 204 9.79 -0.93 9.78
N LYS A 205 9.49 0.19 9.09
CA LYS A 205 8.59 0.18 7.93
C LYS A 205 9.18 -0.58 6.74
N ARG A 206 10.51 -0.58 6.56
CA ARG A 206 11.20 -1.40 5.54
C ARG A 206 11.09 -2.89 5.84
N GLU A 207 11.25 -3.29 7.09
CA GLU A 207 11.10 -4.69 7.50
C GLU A 207 9.66 -5.19 7.36
N GLU A 208 8.67 -4.38 7.76
CA GLU A 208 7.24 -4.67 7.55
C GLU A 208 6.90 -4.88 6.08
N ARG A 209 7.42 -4.02 5.19
CA ARG A 209 7.24 -4.21 3.73
C ARG A 209 7.82 -5.52 3.22
N ARG A 210 9.05 -5.86 3.63
CA ARG A 210 9.69 -7.12 3.23
C ARG A 210 8.88 -8.34 3.72
N LYS A 211 8.36 -8.31 4.95
CA LYS A 211 7.51 -9.39 5.47
C LYS A 211 6.24 -9.54 4.65
N ASN A 212 5.58 -8.44 4.32
CA ASN A 212 4.37 -8.46 3.50
C ASN A 212 4.65 -8.95 2.07
N GLU A 213 5.78 -8.57 1.47
CA GLU A 213 6.19 -9.04 0.15
C GLU A 213 6.41 -10.56 0.14
N VAL A 214 7.15 -11.08 1.13
CA VAL A 214 7.38 -12.53 1.28
C VAL A 214 6.07 -13.29 1.52
N GLU A 215 5.17 -12.75 2.35
CA GLU A 215 3.87 -13.37 2.60
C GLU A 215 3.02 -13.43 1.31
N GLN A 216 3.03 -12.37 0.51
CA GLN A 216 2.33 -12.35 -0.78
C GLN A 216 2.93 -13.35 -1.78
N GLU A 217 4.25 -13.48 -1.83
CA GLU A 217 4.91 -14.48 -2.68
C GLU A 217 4.56 -15.90 -2.25
N LEU A 218 4.52 -16.19 -0.95
CA LEU A 218 4.10 -17.49 -0.43
C LEU A 218 2.64 -17.81 -0.77
N ILE A 219 1.75 -16.82 -0.68
CA ILE A 219 0.34 -16.99 -1.06
C ILE A 219 0.23 -17.30 -2.56
N ARG A 220 0.96 -16.56 -3.41
CA ARG A 220 0.97 -16.82 -4.86
C ARG A 220 1.48 -18.22 -5.18
N ALA A 221 2.61 -18.63 -4.59
CA ALA A 221 3.17 -19.96 -4.79
C ALA A 221 2.20 -21.07 -4.36
N ARG A 222 1.48 -20.89 -3.24
CA ARG A 222 0.44 -21.86 -2.81
C ARG A 222 -0.69 -21.96 -3.82
N ASN A 223 -1.21 -20.83 -4.29
CA ASN A 223 -2.29 -20.82 -5.28
C ASN A 223 -1.87 -21.51 -6.58
N GLU A 224 -0.66 -21.23 -7.07
CA GLU A 224 -0.10 -21.90 -8.26
C GLU A 224 -0.01 -23.42 -8.06
N THR A 225 0.44 -23.88 -6.88
CA THR A 225 0.49 -25.32 -6.58
C THR A 225 -0.89 -25.98 -6.49
N GLU A 226 -1.88 -25.29 -5.93
CA GLU A 226 -3.25 -25.79 -5.87
C GLU A 226 -3.92 -25.86 -7.25
N GLU A 227 -3.64 -24.89 -8.12
CA GLU A 227 -4.12 -24.90 -9.50
C GLU A 227 -3.51 -26.06 -10.29
N LEU A 228 -2.18 -26.24 -10.20
CA LEU A 228 -1.49 -27.37 -10.81
C LEU A 228 -2.01 -28.72 -10.31
N ALA A 229 -2.29 -28.85 -9.01
CA ALA A 229 -2.87 -30.07 -8.44
C ALA A 229 -4.28 -30.34 -9.02
N LYS A 230 -5.15 -29.32 -9.11
CA LYS A 230 -6.48 -29.44 -9.72
C LYS A 230 -6.41 -29.80 -11.20
N GLU A 231 -5.44 -29.26 -11.94
CA GLU A 231 -5.23 -29.64 -13.34
C GLU A 231 -4.76 -31.08 -13.49
N GLN A 232 -3.84 -31.54 -12.63
CA GLN A 232 -3.41 -32.94 -12.61
C GLN A 232 -4.56 -33.89 -12.27
N GLU A 233 -5.42 -33.56 -11.30
CA GLU A 233 -6.61 -34.34 -10.98
C GLU A 233 -7.58 -34.43 -12.17
N LYS A 234 -7.83 -33.31 -12.85
CA LYS A 234 -8.67 -33.29 -14.06
C LYS A 234 -8.09 -34.14 -15.18
N LEU A 235 -6.78 -34.06 -15.41
CA LEU A 235 -6.10 -34.87 -16.43
C LEU A 235 -6.16 -36.36 -16.07
N LYS A 236 -5.94 -36.71 -14.81
CA LYS A 236 -6.04 -38.08 -14.31
C LYS A 236 -7.45 -38.63 -14.48
N ALA A 237 -8.48 -37.86 -14.10
CA ALA A 237 -9.87 -38.24 -14.29
C ALA A 237 -10.22 -38.49 -15.78
N LYS A 238 -9.75 -37.63 -16.69
CA LYS A 238 -9.92 -37.83 -18.14
C LYS A 238 -9.22 -39.08 -18.66
N ILE A 239 -8.04 -39.39 -18.15
CA ILE A 239 -7.30 -40.61 -18.54
C ILE A 239 -8.06 -41.85 -18.02
N ASP A 240 -8.54 -41.82 -16.79
CA ASP A 240 -9.27 -42.92 -16.17
C ASP A 240 -10.63 -43.15 -16.88
N GLU A 241 -11.33 -42.10 -17.29
CA GLU A 241 -12.54 -42.19 -18.10
C GLU A 241 -12.28 -42.86 -19.46
N LYS A 242 -11.24 -42.42 -20.19
CA LYS A 242 -10.83 -43.06 -21.46
C LYS A 242 -10.47 -44.53 -21.27
N ARG A 243 -9.78 -44.88 -20.18
CA ARG A 243 -9.43 -46.27 -19.86
C ARG A 243 -10.67 -47.11 -19.57
N ASN A 244 -11.69 -46.56 -18.94
CA ASN A 244 -12.93 -47.29 -18.68
C ASN A 244 -13.70 -47.56 -19.98
N ILE A 245 -13.82 -46.58 -20.87
CA ILE A 245 -14.43 -46.76 -22.19
C ILE A 245 -13.71 -47.87 -22.97
N LEU A 246 -12.37 -47.83 -23.01
CA LEU A 246 -11.57 -48.87 -23.67
C LEU A 246 -11.79 -50.27 -23.07
N LYS A 247 -11.93 -50.37 -21.75
CA LYS A 247 -12.20 -51.66 -21.09
C LYS A 247 -13.59 -52.19 -21.46
N GLU A 248 -14.59 -51.32 -21.52
CA GLU A 248 -15.95 -51.69 -21.94
C GLU A 248 -15.96 -52.19 -23.40
N GLU A 249 -15.32 -51.46 -24.32
CA GLU A 249 -15.19 -51.88 -25.73
C GLU A 249 -14.50 -53.25 -25.86
N VAL A 250 -13.40 -53.47 -25.12
CA VAL A 250 -12.72 -54.77 -25.09
C VAL A 250 -13.64 -55.87 -24.55
N PHE A 251 -14.42 -55.58 -23.50
CA PHE A 251 -15.34 -56.54 -22.92
C PHE A 251 -16.45 -56.94 -23.91
N GLU A 252 -17.02 -55.97 -24.63
CA GLU A 252 -18.02 -56.23 -25.69
C GLU A 252 -17.45 -57.13 -26.80
N HIS A 253 -16.20 -56.88 -27.22
CA HIS A 253 -15.52 -57.71 -28.20
C HIS A 253 -15.29 -59.14 -27.70
N ILE A 254 -14.93 -59.32 -26.42
CA ILE A 254 -14.79 -60.64 -25.79
C ILE A 254 -16.14 -61.36 -25.76
N GLU A 255 -17.22 -60.71 -25.31
CA GLU A 255 -18.56 -61.31 -25.28
C GLU A 255 -19.01 -61.74 -26.68
N TYR A 256 -18.76 -60.90 -27.69
CA TYR A 256 -19.14 -61.22 -29.07
C TYR A 256 -18.38 -62.44 -29.61
N LEU A 257 -17.09 -62.56 -29.31
CA LEU A 257 -16.30 -63.75 -29.65
C LEU A 257 -16.83 -65.01 -28.93
N GLU A 258 -17.18 -64.91 -27.65
CA GLU A 258 -17.76 -66.02 -26.90
C GLU A 258 -19.10 -66.48 -27.50
N ARG A 259 -19.96 -65.54 -27.92
CA ARG A 259 -21.21 -65.85 -28.62
C ARG A 259 -20.96 -66.59 -29.93
N ILE A 260 -19.97 -66.17 -30.72
CA ILE A 260 -19.58 -66.90 -31.94
C ILE A 260 -19.18 -68.33 -31.61
N LYS A 261 -18.33 -68.53 -30.60
CA LYS A 261 -17.89 -69.88 -30.19
C LYS A 261 -19.05 -70.77 -29.72
N ILE A 262 -20.01 -70.21 -28.98
CA ILE A 262 -21.21 -70.94 -28.55
C ILE A 262 -22.05 -71.36 -29.76
N VAL A 263 -22.26 -70.44 -30.71
CA VAL A 263 -23.01 -70.70 -31.94
C VAL A 263 -22.30 -71.74 -32.80
N GLU A 264 -20.98 -71.66 -32.95
CA GLU A 264 -20.18 -72.64 -33.68
C GLU A 264 -20.32 -74.05 -33.08
N LYS A 265 -20.25 -74.16 -31.75
CA LYS A 265 -20.45 -75.43 -31.05
C LYS A 265 -21.87 -75.98 -31.27
N TYR A 266 -22.89 -75.13 -31.15
CA TYR A 266 -24.28 -75.52 -31.40
C TYR A 266 -24.50 -76.01 -32.83
N LEU A 267 -23.88 -75.38 -33.81
CA LEU A 267 -23.96 -75.80 -35.21
C LEU A 267 -23.23 -77.12 -35.45
N GLN A 268 -22.08 -77.35 -34.81
CA GLN A 268 -21.40 -78.66 -34.83
C GLN A 268 -22.29 -79.76 -34.25
N ASP A 269 -22.96 -79.49 -33.12
CA ASP A 269 -23.89 -80.43 -32.49
C ASP A 269 -25.06 -80.76 -33.44
N ILE A 270 -25.64 -79.78 -34.11
CA ILE A 270 -26.71 -79.99 -35.11
C ILE A 270 -26.21 -80.82 -36.31
N GLN A 271 -25.02 -80.50 -36.84
CA GLN A 271 -24.45 -81.23 -37.98
C GLN A 271 -24.10 -82.69 -37.65
N SER A 272 -23.89 -83.00 -36.36
CA SER A 272 -23.61 -84.35 -35.89
C SER A 272 -24.86 -85.25 -35.79
N ILE A 273 -26.07 -84.69 -35.91
CA ILE A 273 -27.32 -85.44 -35.86
C ILE A 273 -27.47 -86.25 -37.17
N THR A 274 -27.50 -87.58 -37.05
CA THR A 274 -27.75 -88.48 -38.18
C THR A 274 -29.21 -88.39 -38.61
N CYS A 275 -29.44 -87.98 -39.86
CA CYS A 275 -30.77 -87.89 -40.47
C CYS A 275 -30.81 -88.75 -41.73
N ASP A 276 -31.70 -89.75 -41.76
CA ASP A 276 -31.85 -90.70 -42.87
C ASP A 276 -32.71 -90.13 -44.02
N ASP A 277 -33.43 -89.03 -43.78
CA ASP A 277 -34.29 -88.35 -44.74
C ASP A 277 -33.54 -87.21 -45.47
N LYS A 278 -33.55 -87.25 -46.81
CA LYS A 278 -32.84 -86.29 -47.66
C LYS A 278 -33.36 -84.86 -47.50
N GLU A 279 -34.67 -84.69 -47.32
CA GLU A 279 -35.31 -83.38 -47.26
C GLU A 279 -34.95 -82.64 -45.95
N ASN A 280 -34.98 -83.37 -44.83
CA ASN A 280 -34.56 -82.86 -43.53
C ASN A 280 -33.06 -82.51 -43.47
N LYS A 281 -32.21 -83.29 -44.16
CA LYS A 281 -30.77 -83.01 -44.27
C LYS A 281 -30.49 -81.69 -45.01
N GLU A 282 -31.27 -81.39 -46.05
CA GLU A 282 -31.14 -80.16 -46.83
C GLU A 282 -31.61 -78.92 -46.04
N ILE A 283 -32.65 -79.06 -45.22
CA ILE A 283 -33.12 -78.00 -44.30
C ILE A 283 -32.06 -77.68 -43.23
N ILE A 284 -31.45 -78.71 -42.63
CA ILE A 284 -30.39 -78.55 -41.63
C ILE A 284 -29.17 -77.85 -42.25
N GLN A 285 -28.76 -78.27 -43.45
CA GLN A 285 -27.62 -77.66 -44.15
C GLN A 285 -27.87 -76.18 -44.47
N ASN A 286 -29.07 -75.85 -44.97
CA ASN A 286 -29.46 -74.46 -45.25
C ASN A 286 -29.51 -73.60 -43.99
N TYR A 287 -29.98 -74.16 -42.87
CA TYR A 287 -29.97 -73.48 -41.57
C TYR A 287 -28.53 -73.21 -41.10
N VAL A 288 -27.64 -74.21 -41.18
CA VAL A 288 -26.25 -74.05 -40.76
C VAL A 288 -25.51 -73.02 -41.61
N GLU A 289 -25.65 -73.07 -42.93
CA GLU A 289 -25.03 -72.07 -43.83
C GLU A 289 -25.54 -70.65 -43.54
N LYS A 290 -26.83 -70.50 -43.26
CA LYS A 290 -27.43 -69.20 -42.94
C LYS A 290 -26.92 -68.64 -41.61
N VAL A 291 -26.77 -69.49 -40.58
CA VAL A 291 -26.25 -69.07 -39.27
C VAL A 291 -24.74 -68.81 -39.32
N GLN A 292 -23.95 -69.61 -40.05
CA GLN A 292 -22.52 -69.36 -40.28
C GLN A 292 -22.25 -68.07 -41.07
N ARG A 293 -23.15 -67.68 -41.98
CA ARG A 293 -23.07 -66.36 -42.64
C ARG A 293 -23.30 -65.21 -41.67
N LEU A 294 -24.06 -65.42 -40.59
CA LEU A 294 -24.36 -64.38 -39.59
C LEU A 294 -23.32 -64.32 -38.48
N TYR A 295 -22.84 -65.47 -38.01
CA TYR A 295 -21.84 -65.62 -36.95
C TYR A 295 -20.63 -66.37 -37.49
N ASN A 296 -19.58 -65.63 -37.89
CA ASN A 296 -18.31 -66.21 -38.28
C ASN A 296 -17.12 -65.41 -37.77
N LEU A 297 -16.00 -66.10 -37.63
CA LEU A 297 -14.71 -65.54 -37.21
C LEU A 297 -14.19 -64.44 -38.16
N ASN A 298 -14.43 -64.55 -39.46
CA ASN A 298 -13.92 -63.56 -40.44
C ASN A 298 -14.54 -62.17 -40.24
N LYS A 299 -15.84 -62.10 -39.95
CA LYS A 299 -16.54 -60.86 -39.59
C LYS A 299 -16.05 -60.30 -38.27
N PHE A 300 -15.74 -61.15 -37.30
CA PHE A 300 -15.14 -60.69 -36.05
C PHE A 300 -13.75 -60.08 -36.27
N THR A 301 -12.90 -60.71 -37.08
CA THR A 301 -11.58 -60.15 -37.41
C THR A 301 -11.69 -58.80 -38.12
N GLU A 302 -12.64 -58.63 -39.04
CA GLU A 302 -12.91 -57.33 -39.68
C GLU A 302 -13.32 -56.25 -38.65
N ILE A 303 -14.15 -56.60 -37.66
CA ILE A 303 -14.55 -55.68 -36.58
C ILE A 303 -13.33 -55.26 -35.73
N ILE A 304 -12.45 -56.20 -35.40
CA ILE A 304 -11.24 -55.93 -34.61
C ILE A 304 -10.23 -55.08 -35.40
N ASP A 305 -10.03 -55.35 -36.68
CA ASP A 305 -9.13 -54.56 -37.54
C ASP A 305 -9.63 -53.11 -37.69
N LEU A 306 -10.95 -52.93 -37.86
CA LEU A 306 -11.59 -51.61 -37.85
C LEU A 306 -11.42 -50.90 -36.49
N TRP A 307 -11.53 -51.61 -35.37
CA TRP A 307 -11.30 -51.04 -34.05
C TRP A 307 -9.84 -50.64 -33.83
N ASN A 308 -8.88 -51.50 -34.21
CA ASN A 308 -7.44 -51.22 -34.11
C ASN A 308 -7.04 -49.99 -34.94
N SER A 309 -7.65 -49.81 -36.12
CA SER A 309 -7.39 -48.64 -36.99
C SER A 309 -7.75 -47.29 -36.36
N LYS A 310 -8.52 -47.27 -35.25
CA LYS A 310 -8.82 -46.04 -34.49
C LYS A 310 -7.65 -45.58 -33.62
N PHE A 311 -6.62 -46.40 -33.44
CA PHE A 311 -5.48 -46.13 -32.55
C PHE A 311 -4.15 -45.93 -33.28
N ASP A 312 -4.11 -46.11 -34.60
CA ASP A 312 -2.98 -45.82 -35.49
C ASP A 312 -2.99 -44.37 -36.01
#